data_AF-A0AAE3EH21-F1
#
_entry.id   AF-A0AAE3EH21-F1
#
_cell.length_a   1.000
_cell.length_b   1.000
_cell.length_c   1.000
_cell.angle_alpha   90.00
_cell.angle_beta   90.00
_cell.angle_gamma   90.00
#
_symmetry.space_group_name_H-M   'P 1'
#
loop_
_entity.id
_entity.type
_entity.pdbx_description
1 polymer ?
#
loop_
_entity_poly.entity_id
_entity_poly.type
_entity_poly.pdbx_seq_one_letter_code
_entity_poly.pdbx_strand_id
1 'polypeptide(L)'
;MPETGSEELDMSLLLDQAFVDRARLEANIDSCLADSAQVSLAAVLSRFPLEEGLSELVAYVQIASERPLSIIDETGRERVSWVDDNEVLREARSPLILFCRSSK
;
A
#
# COMPACT_ATOMS: atom_id res chain seq x y z
N MET A 1 -7.20 -27.71 21.13
CA MET A 1 -6.96 -27.21 19.77
C MET A 1 -7.14 -25.70 19.82
N PRO A 2 -6.09 -24.87 19.70
CA PRO A 2 -6.29 -23.45 19.48
C PRO A 2 -6.19 -23.15 17.98
N GLU A 3 -7.35 -22.82 17.44
CA GLU A 3 -7.67 -21.69 16.56
C GLU A 3 -6.49 -21.03 15.81
N THR A 4 -6.53 -21.16 14.48
CA THR A 4 -5.69 -20.47 13.53
C THR A 4 -5.78 -18.97 13.73
N GLY A 5 -4.75 -18.38 14.34
CA GLY A 5 -4.50 -16.94 14.34
C GLY A 5 -4.30 -16.48 12.92
N SER A 6 -5.39 -16.18 12.23
CA SER A 6 -5.36 -15.37 11.03
C SER A 6 -5.11 -13.96 11.55
N GLU A 7 -3.84 -13.58 11.60
CA GLU A 7 -3.42 -12.20 11.84
C GLU A 7 -3.92 -11.37 10.64
N GLU A 8 -5.22 -11.05 10.63
CA GLU A 8 -5.73 -9.90 9.89
C GLU A 8 -5.07 -8.71 10.58
N LEU A 9 -3.90 -8.32 10.06
CA LEU A 9 -3.15 -7.18 10.55
C LEU A 9 -4.08 -5.97 10.43
N ASP A 10 -4.71 -5.59 11.54
CA ASP A 10 -5.54 -4.40 11.68
C ASP A 10 -4.67 -3.18 11.44
N MET A 11 -4.55 -2.79 10.16
CA MET A 11 -3.85 -1.60 9.68
C MET A 11 -4.37 -0.32 10.37
N SER A 12 -5.58 -0.38 10.92
CA SER A 12 -6.24 0.65 11.74
C SER A 12 -5.54 0.92 13.07
N LEU A 13 -4.83 -0.06 13.66
CA LEU A 13 -4.24 0.03 15.00
C LEU A 13 -2.77 0.50 15.00
N LEU A 14 -2.09 0.49 13.85
CA LEU A 14 -0.69 0.94 13.72
C LEU A 14 -0.55 2.44 13.40
N LEU A 15 -1.61 3.23 13.59
CA LEU A 15 -1.67 4.65 13.25
C LEU A 15 -0.75 5.57 14.12
N ASP A 16 -0.03 5.06 15.11
CA ASP A 16 0.44 5.92 16.20
C ASP A 16 1.73 6.72 15.93
N GLN A 17 2.75 6.25 15.20
CA GLN A 17 3.99 7.04 15.00
C GLN A 17 4.82 6.61 13.79
N ALA A 18 4.29 6.72 12.57
CA ALA A 18 5.10 6.56 11.35
C ALA A 18 5.36 7.93 10.71
N PHE A 19 6.60 8.41 10.80
CA PHE A 19 7.10 9.59 10.07
C PHE A 19 7.33 9.21 8.60
N VAL A 20 6.26 8.81 7.91
CA VAL A 20 6.35 8.38 6.52
C VAL A 20 6.31 9.58 5.59
N ASP A 21 7.24 9.65 4.64
CA ASP A 21 7.30 10.70 3.63
C ASP A 21 6.17 10.56 2.60
N ARG A 22 4.97 11.01 2.99
CA ARG A 22 3.76 10.91 2.16
C ARG A 22 3.93 11.53 0.77
N ALA A 23 4.63 12.66 0.68
CA ALA A 23 4.91 13.32 -0.59
C ALA A 23 5.71 12.42 -1.55
N ARG A 24 6.64 11.60 -1.03
CA ARG A 24 7.38 10.60 -1.82
C ARG A 24 6.44 9.53 -2.35
N LEU A 25 5.55 9.00 -1.50
CA LEU A 25 4.59 7.97 -1.89
C LEU A 25 3.62 8.46 -2.98
N GLU A 26 3.13 9.69 -2.84
CA GLU A 26 2.28 10.32 -3.86
C GLU A 26 3.02 10.49 -5.19
N ALA A 27 4.30 10.88 -5.15
CA ALA A 27 5.15 10.99 -6.33
C ALA A 27 5.41 9.62 -6.99
N ASN A 28 5.61 8.55 -6.21
CA ASN A 28 5.76 7.19 -6.73
C ASN A 28 4.51 6.73 -7.51
N ILE A 29 3.33 7.01 -6.96
CA ILE A 29 2.04 6.74 -7.62
C ILE A 29 1.95 7.55 -8.92
N ASP A 30 2.20 8.85 -8.86
CA ASP A 30 2.11 9.74 -10.03
C ASP A 30 3.10 9.33 -11.13
N SER A 31 4.33 8.96 -10.76
CA SER A 31 5.32 8.44 -11.70
C SER A 31 4.86 7.15 -12.39
N CYS A 32 4.12 6.27 -11.70
CA CYS A 32 3.52 5.10 -12.33
C CYS A 32 2.34 5.48 -13.24
N LEU A 33 1.53 6.45 -12.82
CA LEU A 33 0.40 6.96 -13.58
C LEU A 33 0.81 7.79 -14.81
N ALA A 34 2.04 8.30 -14.84
CA ALA A 34 2.60 8.93 -16.03
C ALA A 34 2.68 7.95 -17.21
N ASP A 35 2.97 6.68 -16.92
CA ASP A 35 3.10 5.59 -17.89
C ASP A 35 1.78 4.84 -18.13
N SER A 36 0.89 4.78 -17.12
CA SER A 36 -0.38 4.04 -17.18
C SER A 36 -1.58 4.87 -16.73
N ALA A 37 -2.75 4.70 -17.37
CA ALA A 37 -3.97 5.41 -16.94
C ALA A 37 -4.46 4.98 -15.53
N GLN A 38 -4.11 3.76 -15.12
CA GLN A 38 -4.37 3.20 -13.80
C GLN A 38 -3.21 2.31 -13.37
N VAL A 39 -2.93 2.21 -12.07
CA VAL A 39 -1.91 1.34 -11.50
C VAL A 39 -2.38 0.77 -10.16
N SER A 40 -2.12 -0.52 -9.91
CA SER A 40 -2.42 -1.11 -8.59
C SER A 40 -1.31 -0.81 -7.59
N LEU A 41 -1.62 -0.89 -6.29
CA LEU A 41 -0.63 -0.75 -5.24
C LEU A 41 0.52 -1.75 -5.42
N ALA A 42 0.25 -3.04 -5.63
CA ALA A 42 1.29 -4.04 -5.92
C ALA A 42 2.16 -3.68 -7.12
N ALA A 43 1.61 -3.05 -8.17
CA ALA A 43 2.40 -2.62 -9.32
C ALA A 43 3.27 -1.40 -8.99
N VAL A 44 2.80 -0.47 -8.15
CA VAL A 44 3.63 0.61 -7.60
C VAL A 44 4.76 0.01 -6.76
N LEU A 45 4.46 -0.93 -5.86
CA LEU A 45 5.46 -1.59 -5.01
C LEU A 45 6.47 -2.43 -5.79
N SER A 46 6.08 -2.95 -6.96
CA SER A 46 7.00 -3.63 -7.85
C SER A 46 8.03 -2.69 -8.49
N ARG A 47 7.73 -1.39 -8.63
CA ARG A 47 8.65 -0.37 -9.16
C ARG A 47 9.37 0.40 -8.04
N PHE A 48 8.66 0.65 -6.94
CA PHE A 48 9.09 1.39 -5.77
C PHE A 48 8.83 0.53 -4.53
N PRO A 49 9.74 -0.40 -4.19
CA PRO A 49 9.57 -1.27 -3.04
C PRO A 49 9.50 -0.46 -1.74
N LEU A 50 8.79 -1.00 -0.74
CA LEU A 50 8.71 -0.38 0.59
C LEU A 50 10.10 -0.43 1.25
N GLU A 51 10.51 0.70 1.82
CA GLU A 51 11.77 0.90 2.56
C GLU A 51 11.53 0.87 4.08
N GLU A 52 10.42 1.44 4.54
CA GLU A 52 9.99 1.49 5.95
C GLU A 52 8.95 0.39 6.28
N GLY A 53 8.69 -0.48 5.31
CA GLY A 53 7.80 -1.62 5.44
C GLY A 53 6.32 -1.28 5.68
N LEU A 54 5.74 -1.80 6.77
CA LEU A 54 4.29 -1.71 7.04
C LEU A 54 3.81 -0.26 7.18
N SER A 55 4.67 0.63 7.70
CA SER A 55 4.38 2.06 7.84
C SER A 55 4.05 2.72 6.50
N GLU A 56 4.82 2.43 5.46
CA GLU A 56 4.54 2.92 4.11
C GLU A 56 3.31 2.27 3.50
N LEU A 57 3.09 0.98 3.77
CA LEU A 57 1.89 0.31 3.28
C LEU A 57 0.61 0.98 3.82
N VAL A 58 0.57 1.25 5.13
CA VAL A 58 -0.56 1.96 5.77
C VAL A 58 -0.74 3.35 5.17
N ALA A 59 0.38 4.05 4.91
CA ALA A 59 0.35 5.36 4.27
C ALA A 59 -0.20 5.33 2.84
N TYR A 60 0.15 4.32 2.04
CA TYR A 60 -0.43 4.13 0.71
C TYR A 60 -1.94 3.91 0.77
N VAL A 61 -2.42 3.12 1.73
CA VAL A 61 -3.86 2.89 1.93
C VAL A 61 -4.57 4.19 2.34
N GLN A 62 -3.98 4.98 3.23
CA GLN A 62 -4.50 6.31 3.62
C GLN A 62 -4.56 7.27 2.42
N ILE A 63 -3.47 7.36 1.64
CA ILE A 63 -3.42 8.15 0.40
C ILE A 63 -4.51 7.70 -0.57
N ALA A 64 -4.71 6.39 -0.73
CA ALA A 64 -5.77 5.86 -1.58
C ALA A 64 -7.16 6.29 -1.09
N SER A 65 -7.41 6.22 0.22
CA SER A 65 -8.69 6.60 0.84
C SER A 65 -9.00 8.09 0.68
N GLU A 66 -7.98 8.95 0.75
CA GLU A 66 -8.13 10.41 0.62
C GLU A 66 -8.16 10.89 -0.84
N ARG A 67 -7.62 10.12 -1.78
CA ARG A 67 -7.61 10.46 -3.20
C ARG A 67 -8.97 10.15 -3.84
N PRO A 68 -9.60 11.12 -4.53
CA PRO A 68 -10.91 10.92 -5.16
C PRO A 68 -10.88 9.96 -6.37
N LEU A 69 -9.71 9.73 -6.95
CA LEU A 69 -9.50 8.89 -8.14
C LEU A 69 -8.79 7.59 -7.77
N SER A 70 -9.13 7.03 -6.61
CA SER A 70 -8.65 5.74 -6.17
C SER A 70 -9.84 4.82 -5.94
N ILE A 71 -9.68 3.55 -6.29
CA ILE A 71 -10.68 2.51 -6.07
C ILE A 71 -10.05 1.52 -5.09
N ILE A 72 -10.68 1.39 -3.92
CA ILE A 72 -10.32 0.38 -2.93
C ILE A 72 -11.36 -0.73 -3.07
N ASP A 73 -10.95 -1.86 -3.62
CA ASP A 73 -11.77 -3.04 -3.73
C ASP A 73 -11.55 -3.91 -2.48
N GLU A 74 -12.51 -3.86 -1.56
CA GLU A 74 -12.48 -4.62 -0.31
C GLU A 74 -12.75 -6.13 -0.51
N THR A 75 -13.22 -6.52 -1.70
CA THR A 75 -13.49 -7.92 -2.06
C THR A 75 -12.25 -8.62 -2.61
N GLY A 76 -11.45 -7.88 -3.38
CA GLY A 76 -10.16 -8.27 -3.89
C GLY A 76 -9.10 -8.15 -2.81
N ARG A 77 -8.26 -9.17 -2.68
CA ARG A 77 -7.08 -9.12 -1.82
C ARG A 77 -5.84 -9.19 -2.70
N GLU A 78 -4.93 -8.25 -2.53
CA GLU A 78 -3.60 -8.29 -3.13
C GLU A 78 -2.55 -8.64 -2.07
N ARG A 79 -1.57 -9.46 -2.48
CA ARG A 79 -0.40 -9.77 -1.66
C ARG A 79 0.67 -8.74 -1.93
N VAL A 80 1.12 -8.09 -0.88
CA VAL A 80 2.21 -7.13 -0.91
C VAL A 80 3.35 -7.70 -0.08
N SER A 81 4.56 -7.68 -0.64
CA SER A 81 5.75 -8.18 0.03
C SER A 81 6.81 -7.09 0.09
N TRP A 82 7.45 -6.96 1.23
CA TRP A 82 8.54 -6.01 1.45
C TRP A 82 9.63 -6.61 2.32
N VAL A 83 10.79 -6.00 2.29
CA VAL A 83 11.89 -6.32 3.19
C VAL A 83 11.83 -5.31 4.33
N ASP A 84 11.72 -5.80 5.56
CA ASP A 84 11.77 -4.96 6.76
C ASP A 84 13.23 -4.56 7.09
N ASP A 85 13.44 -3.63 8.02
CA ASP A 85 14.77 -3.17 8.48
C ASP A 85 15.71 -4.33 8.88
N ASN A 86 15.12 -5.43 9.36
CA ASN A 86 15.84 -6.64 9.74
C ASN A 86 16.23 -7.55 8.55
N GLU A 87 16.11 -7.07 7.31
CA GLU A 87 16.33 -7.81 6.06
C GLU A 87 15.41 -9.05 5.89
N VAL A 88 14.28 -9.06 6.62
CA VAL A 88 13.30 -10.14 6.58
C VAL A 88 12.22 -9.83 5.55
N LEU A 89 12.00 -10.75 4.62
CA LEU A 89 10.87 -10.69 3.70
C LEU A 89 9.57 -10.86 4.49
N ARG A 90 8.79 -9.80 4.58
CA ARG A 90 7.43 -9.79 5.11
C ARG A 90 6.42 -9.79 3.96
N GLU A 91 5.28 -10.38 4.22
CA GLU A 91 4.13 -10.36 3.33
C GLU A 91 2.89 -9.94 4.11
N ALA A 92 2.08 -9.07 3.53
CA ALA A 92 0.74 -8.76 4.02
C ALA A 92 -0.30 -8.87 2.90
N ARG A 93 -1.55 -8.97 3.33
CA ARG A 93 -2.71 -8.94 2.45
C ARG A 93 -3.39 -7.59 2.61
N SER A 94 -3.36 -6.81 1.53
CA SER A 94 -4.08 -5.55 1.41
C SER A 94 -5.37 -5.77 0.63
N PRO A 95 -6.43 -4.97 0.83
CA PRO A 95 -7.45 -4.82 -0.20
C PRO A 95 -6.81 -4.40 -1.52
N LEU A 96 -7.44 -4.75 -2.64
CA LEU A 96 -6.95 -4.37 -3.96
C LEU A 96 -7.14 -2.86 -4.13
N ILE A 97 -6.04 -2.12 -4.27
CA ILE A 97 -6.05 -0.68 -4.39
C ILE A 97 -5.61 -0.30 -5.80
N LEU A 98 -6.49 0.40 -6.51
CA LEU A 98 -6.25 0.91 -7.85
C LEU A 98 -6.19 2.43 -7.81
N PHE A 99 -5.05 2.99 -8.17
CA PHE A 99 -4.89 4.41 -8.39
C PHE A 99 -5.21 4.72 -9.85
N CYS A 100 -5.99 5.76 -10.10
CA CYS A 100 -6.32 6.23 -11.44
C CYS A 100 -5.73 7.63 -11.67
N ARG A 101 -5.30 7.89 -12.91
CA ARG A 101 -4.82 9.20 -13.31
C ARG A 101 -5.99 10.17 -13.42
N SER A 102 -5.83 11.37 -12.86
CA SER A 102 -6.71 12.49 -13.18
C SER A 102 -6.46 12.91 -14.61
N SER A 103 -7.37 12.57 -15.53
CA SER A 103 -7.35 13.16 -16.85
C SER A 103 -7.89 14.59 -16.70
N LYS A 104 -6.97 15.55 -16.60
CA LYS A 104 -7.30 16.97 -16.63
C LYS A 104 -7.58 17.43 -18.06
#